data_AF-A0A4R6C370-F1
#
_entry.id   AF-A0A4R6C370-F1
#
_cell.length_a   1.000
_cell.length_b   1.000
_cell.length_c   1.000
_cell.angle_alpha   90.00
_cell.angle_beta   90.00
_cell.angle_gamma   90.00
#
_symmetry.space_group_name_H-M   'P 1'
#
loop_
_entity.id
_entity.type
_entity.pdbx_description
1 polymer ?
#
loop_
_entity_poly.entity_id
_entity_poly.type
_entity_poly.pdbx_seq_one_letter_code
_entity_poly.pdbx_strand_id
1 'polypeptide(L)'
;MAKNQFLIKYDDPNSLISAFGLGPIGGRIEEKLFDLLNIYDNNVFLYSFAEEKFQEIYDKVIESDFDLSLLIKASFYLNVCLRMINTLDDILLKIIVYTHLHFNGKSESELDDESNDYRYRNYYDKFIAKSNTGYPQRATRSNRKTRKIRNDITHSGDTLLISNPIKEDDSYTVVSDKGLMDRNVELYTSIIFDMQDDIDEINKVRQQIETIILNDPRFIKK
;
A
#
# COMPACT_ATOMS: atom_id res chain seq x y z
N MET A 1 11.28 3.91 13.52
CA MET A 1 10.19 3.03 13.04
C MET A 1 8.83 3.71 12.90
N ALA A 2 8.70 5.05 13.00
CA ALA A 2 7.41 5.77 12.87
C ALA A 2 7.23 6.56 11.55
N LYS A 3 8.15 6.43 10.60
CA LYS A 3 8.00 7.09 9.29
C LYS A 3 6.88 6.35 8.56
N ASN A 4 5.93 7.09 8.01
CA ASN A 4 4.86 6.61 7.11
C ASN A 4 3.56 6.13 7.78
N GLN A 5 3.42 6.26 9.11
CA GLN A 5 2.16 5.99 9.81
C GLN A 5 1.37 7.28 10.08
N PHE A 6 0.06 7.15 10.26
CA PHE A 6 -0.82 8.22 10.74
C PHE A 6 -0.62 8.43 12.24
N LEU A 7 -0.63 7.39 13.08
CA LEU A 7 -0.51 7.55 14.53
C LEU A 7 -1.49 8.61 15.08
N ILE A 8 -2.75 8.54 14.68
CA ILE A 8 -3.80 9.48 15.11
C ILE A 8 -4.68 8.80 16.16
N LYS A 9 -5.15 9.57 17.15
CA LYS A 9 -6.24 9.24 18.09
C LYS A 9 -7.49 10.00 17.68
N TYR A 10 -8.63 9.40 17.95
CA TYR A 10 -9.91 10.11 17.95
C TYR A 10 -10.29 10.38 19.42
N ASP A 11 -10.47 11.65 19.76
CA ASP A 11 -10.90 12.14 21.07
C ASP A 11 -12.22 12.90 20.89
N ASP A 12 -13.31 12.27 21.33
CA ASP A 12 -14.63 12.90 21.36
C ASP A 12 -15.06 13.04 22.83
N PRO A 13 -14.85 14.21 23.46
CA PRO A 13 -15.16 14.39 24.88
C PRO A 13 -16.65 14.21 25.22
N ASN A 14 -17.52 14.19 24.20
CA ASN A 14 -18.97 14.00 24.37
C ASN A 14 -19.44 12.58 24.02
N SER A 15 -18.54 11.67 23.60
CA SER A 15 -18.93 10.30 23.30
C SER A 15 -18.91 9.42 24.56
N LEU A 16 -19.95 8.62 24.75
CA LEU A 16 -20.00 7.59 25.82
C LEU A 16 -18.81 6.61 25.71
N ILE A 17 -18.32 6.39 24.50
CA ILE A 17 -17.15 5.57 24.16
C ILE A 17 -15.89 6.09 24.87
N SER A 18 -15.64 7.40 24.85
CA SER A 18 -14.51 8.05 25.53
C SER A 18 -14.57 7.90 27.06
N ALA A 19 -15.78 7.81 27.64
CA ALA A 19 -15.98 7.63 29.07
C ALA A 19 -15.73 6.18 29.55
N PHE A 20 -15.78 5.19 28.65
CA PHE A 20 -15.64 3.76 29.00
C PHE A 20 -14.34 3.13 28.50
N GLY A 21 -13.47 3.86 27.79
CA GLY A 21 -12.16 3.37 27.33
C GLY A 21 -12.21 2.26 26.27
N LEU A 22 -13.41 1.94 25.80
CA LEU A 22 -13.64 1.09 24.64
C LEU A 22 -13.52 2.01 23.42
N GLY A 23 -12.73 1.64 22.40
CA GLY A 23 -12.68 2.41 21.15
C GLY A 23 -14.07 2.54 20.51
N PRO A 24 -14.26 3.44 19.52
CA PRO A 24 -15.56 3.66 18.91
C PRO A 24 -16.21 2.36 18.40
N ILE A 25 -17.46 2.11 18.81
CA ILE A 25 -18.23 0.91 18.42
C ILE A 25 -19.20 1.31 17.30
N GLY A 26 -18.73 1.11 16.06
CA GLY A 26 -19.42 0.95 14.77
C GLY A 26 -20.79 1.60 14.52
N GLY A 27 -20.78 2.67 13.71
CA GLY A 27 -21.90 3.16 12.89
C GLY A 27 -21.65 4.48 12.15
N ARG A 28 -20.71 5.31 12.61
CA ARG A 28 -20.49 6.68 12.08
C ARG A 28 -19.27 6.78 11.15
N ILE A 29 -19.25 7.82 10.31
CA ILE A 29 -18.17 8.07 9.35
C ILE A 29 -16.82 8.30 10.06
N GLU A 30 -16.83 8.99 11.19
CA GLU A 30 -15.65 9.25 12.02
C GLU A 30 -15.00 7.96 12.53
N GLU A 31 -15.82 7.01 12.95
CA GLU A 31 -15.37 5.73 13.49
C GLU A 31 -14.76 4.88 12.37
N LYS A 32 -15.42 4.84 11.20
CA LYS A 32 -14.88 4.16 10.01
C LYS A 32 -13.58 4.80 9.53
N LEU A 33 -13.50 6.13 9.57
CA LEU A 33 -12.26 6.84 9.27
C LEU A 33 -11.16 6.45 10.26
N PHE A 34 -11.44 6.46 11.57
CA PHE A 34 -10.48 6.06 12.59
C PHE A 34 -10.01 4.60 12.43
N ASP A 35 -10.92 3.67 12.17
CA ASP A 35 -10.60 2.26 11.92
C ASP A 35 -9.69 2.12 10.70
N LEU A 36 -9.97 2.85 9.61
CA LEU A 36 -9.12 2.85 8.42
C LEU A 36 -7.72 3.40 8.69
N LEU A 37 -7.56 4.41 9.53
CA LEU A 37 -6.24 4.92 9.94
C LEU A 37 -5.44 3.85 10.69
N ASN A 38 -6.08 3.13 11.61
CA ASN A 38 -5.42 2.02 12.33
C ASN A 38 -5.08 0.85 11.38
N ILE A 39 -5.99 0.50 10.48
CA ILE A 39 -5.76 -0.54 9.47
C ILE A 39 -4.59 -0.15 8.57
N TYR A 40 -4.50 1.11 8.15
CA TYR A 40 -3.36 1.62 7.38
C TYR A 40 -2.04 1.44 8.15
N ASP A 41 -1.99 1.88 9.41
CA ASP A 41 -0.79 1.79 10.25
C ASP A 41 -0.32 0.34 10.47
N ASN A 42 -1.27 -0.60 10.63
CA ASN A 42 -0.99 -2.03 10.70
C ASN A 42 -0.40 -2.57 9.39
N ASN A 43 -0.89 -2.12 8.24
CA ASN A 43 -0.36 -2.53 6.94
C ASN A 43 1.02 -1.93 6.65
N VAL A 44 1.30 -0.71 7.14
CA VAL A 44 2.65 -0.12 7.10
C VAL A 44 3.62 -0.98 7.93
N PHE A 45 3.19 -1.45 9.11
CA PHE A 45 4.01 -2.37 9.91
C PHE A 45 4.30 -3.68 9.17
N LEU A 46 3.28 -4.30 8.56
CA LEU A 46 3.46 -5.53 7.77
C LEU A 46 4.40 -5.32 6.58
N TYR A 47 4.28 -4.17 5.89
CA TYR A 47 5.21 -3.79 4.83
C TYR A 47 6.64 -3.69 5.34
N SER A 48 6.89 -2.94 6.42
CA SER A 48 8.23 -2.77 6.98
C SER A 48 8.84 -4.08 7.47
N PHE A 49 8.04 -4.96 8.07
CA PHE A 49 8.51 -6.29 8.45
C PHE A 49 8.90 -7.14 7.24
N ALA A 50 8.10 -7.12 6.17
CA ALA A 50 8.40 -7.84 4.95
C ALA A 50 9.65 -7.28 4.24
N GLU A 51 9.81 -5.96 4.23
CA GLU A 51 10.97 -5.26 3.67
C GLU A 51 12.25 -5.62 4.43
N GLU A 52 12.23 -5.61 5.77
CA GLU A 52 13.37 -6.02 6.61
C GLU A 52 13.76 -7.48 6.32
N LYS A 53 12.78 -8.38 6.27
CA LYS A 53 13.04 -9.80 5.95
C LYS A 53 13.54 -10.00 4.53
N PHE A 54 13.02 -9.25 3.58
CA PHE A 54 13.52 -9.24 2.21
C PHE A 54 15.00 -8.83 2.19
N GLN A 55 15.35 -7.71 2.82
CA GLN A 55 16.74 -7.21 2.84
C GLN A 55 17.69 -8.24 3.48
N GLU A 56 17.35 -8.80 4.63
CA GLU A 56 18.14 -9.85 5.29
C GLU A 56 18.42 -11.07 4.41
N ILE A 57 17.48 -11.42 3.53
CA ILE A 57 17.62 -12.56 2.62
C ILE A 57 18.35 -12.15 1.35
N TYR A 58 18.06 -10.95 0.83
CA TYR A 58 18.68 -10.41 -0.37
C TYR A 58 20.19 -10.22 -0.19
N ASP A 59 20.62 -9.72 0.97
CA ASP A 59 22.06 -9.62 1.31
C ASP A 59 22.74 -11.00 1.23
N LYS A 60 22.06 -12.06 1.75
CA LYS A 60 22.57 -13.43 1.66
C LYS A 60 22.62 -13.95 0.22
N VAL A 61 21.63 -13.61 -0.62
CA VAL A 61 21.62 -13.98 -2.05
C VAL A 61 22.84 -13.39 -2.77
N ILE A 62 23.25 -12.16 -2.42
CA ILE A 62 24.41 -11.51 -3.04
C ILE A 62 25.74 -12.10 -2.54
N GLU A 63 25.80 -12.51 -1.27
CA GLU A 63 27.02 -13.00 -0.63
C GLU A 63 27.27 -14.51 -0.80
N SER A 64 26.24 -15.30 -1.15
CA SER A 64 26.34 -16.76 -1.24
C SER A 64 26.67 -17.27 -2.65
N ASP A 65 27.15 -18.52 -2.73
CA ASP A 65 27.00 -19.30 -3.96
C ASP A 65 25.51 -19.54 -4.26
N PHE A 66 25.19 -20.03 -5.47
CA PHE A 66 23.81 -20.24 -5.89
C PHE A 66 23.00 -21.08 -4.88
N ASP A 67 21.96 -20.48 -4.31
CA ASP A 67 21.00 -21.12 -3.43
C ASP A 67 19.57 -20.78 -3.87
N LEU A 68 18.91 -21.75 -4.52
CA LEU A 68 17.53 -21.61 -4.98
C LEU A 68 16.54 -21.32 -3.83
N SER A 69 16.80 -21.83 -2.63
CA SER A 69 15.93 -21.58 -1.46
C SER A 69 16.02 -20.12 -1.02
N LEU A 70 17.20 -19.49 -1.10
CA LEU A 70 17.34 -18.05 -0.83
C LEU A 70 16.60 -17.22 -1.88
N LEU A 71 16.71 -17.57 -3.16
CA LEU A 71 15.97 -16.89 -4.24
C LEU A 71 14.46 -16.99 -4.05
N ILE A 72 13.93 -18.19 -3.75
CA ILE A 72 12.49 -18.38 -3.49
C ILE A 72 12.03 -17.52 -2.30
N LYS A 73 12.82 -17.46 -1.22
CA LYS A 73 12.49 -16.64 -0.05
C LYS A 73 12.54 -15.14 -0.37
N ALA A 74 13.54 -14.68 -1.13
CA ALA A 74 13.62 -13.29 -1.59
C ALA A 74 12.39 -12.93 -2.42
N SER A 75 12.05 -13.75 -3.43
CA SER A 75 10.85 -13.57 -4.26
C SER A 75 9.56 -13.55 -3.43
N PHE A 76 9.46 -14.38 -2.40
CA PHE A 76 8.30 -14.41 -1.51
C PHE A 76 8.12 -13.08 -0.77
N TYR A 77 9.14 -12.58 -0.06
CA TYR A 77 9.01 -11.33 0.69
C TYR A 77 8.84 -10.13 -0.24
N LEU A 78 9.49 -10.12 -1.40
CA LEU A 78 9.29 -9.08 -2.41
C LEU A 78 7.83 -9.03 -2.90
N ASN A 79 7.21 -10.20 -3.12
CA ASN A 79 5.79 -10.29 -3.47
C ASN A 79 4.89 -9.76 -2.33
N VAL A 80 5.23 -10.06 -1.07
CA VAL A 80 4.51 -9.50 0.09
C VAL A 80 4.61 -7.98 0.10
N CYS A 81 5.79 -7.39 -0.11
CA CYS A 81 5.97 -5.94 -0.19
C CYS A 81 5.11 -5.31 -1.28
N LEU A 82 5.14 -5.87 -2.49
CA LEU A 82 4.34 -5.39 -3.63
C LEU A 82 2.83 -5.45 -3.36
N ARG A 83 2.35 -6.51 -2.70
CA ARG A 83 0.95 -6.63 -2.29
C ARG A 83 0.58 -5.57 -1.26
N MET A 84 1.43 -5.34 -0.26
CA MET A 84 1.19 -4.33 0.75
C MET A 84 1.16 -2.91 0.16
N ILE A 85 2.00 -2.58 -0.82
CA ILE A 85 1.91 -1.30 -1.55
C ILE A 85 0.51 -1.13 -2.16
N ASN A 86 -0.03 -2.16 -2.82
CA ASN A 86 -1.38 -2.09 -3.37
C ASN A 86 -2.46 -1.92 -2.28
N THR A 87 -2.33 -2.66 -1.17
CA THR A 87 -3.25 -2.56 -0.04
C THR A 87 -3.22 -1.17 0.60
N LEU A 88 -2.05 -0.55 0.74
CA LEU A 88 -1.89 0.80 1.26
C LEU A 88 -2.59 1.83 0.35
N ASP A 89 -2.45 1.72 -0.97
CA ASP A 89 -3.14 2.57 -1.94
C ASP A 89 -4.68 2.46 -1.81
N ASP A 90 -5.20 1.24 -1.71
CA ASP A 90 -6.65 1.01 -1.62
C ASP A 90 -7.21 1.52 -0.28
N ILE A 91 -6.47 1.38 0.83
CA ILE A 91 -6.85 1.96 2.13
C ILE A 91 -6.79 3.49 2.08
N LEU A 92 -5.73 4.08 1.49
CA LEU A 92 -5.61 5.54 1.37
C LEU A 92 -6.76 6.16 0.59
N LEU A 93 -7.20 5.53 -0.50
CA LEU A 93 -8.39 5.97 -1.23
C LEU A 93 -9.62 6.01 -0.33
N LYS A 94 -9.82 4.98 0.50
CA LYS A 94 -10.94 4.92 1.44
C LYS A 94 -10.83 6.01 2.50
N ILE A 95 -9.64 6.22 3.07
CA ILE A 95 -9.36 7.31 4.02
C ILE A 95 -9.71 8.67 3.39
N ILE A 96 -9.27 8.93 2.16
CA ILE A 96 -9.57 10.17 1.44
C ILE A 96 -11.09 10.37 1.30
N VAL A 97 -11.81 9.33 0.90
CA VAL A 97 -13.27 9.41 0.70
C VAL A 97 -14.01 9.62 2.03
N TYR A 98 -13.70 8.86 3.08
CA TYR A 98 -14.34 9.04 4.38
C TYR A 98 -13.98 10.38 5.02
N THR A 99 -12.75 10.87 4.83
CA THR A 99 -12.37 12.23 5.23
C THR A 99 -13.25 13.25 4.52
N HIS A 100 -13.42 13.13 3.19
CA HIS A 100 -14.29 14.03 2.45
C HIS A 100 -15.75 13.96 2.90
N LEU A 101 -16.30 12.78 3.15
CA LEU A 101 -17.66 12.62 3.67
C LEU A 101 -17.83 13.31 5.02
N HIS A 102 -16.87 13.09 5.93
CA HIS A 102 -16.83 13.66 7.27
C HIS A 102 -16.90 15.19 7.26
N PHE A 103 -15.92 15.82 6.60
CA PHE A 103 -15.78 17.28 6.60
C PHE A 103 -16.89 18.00 5.83
N ASN A 104 -17.65 17.29 4.99
CA ASN A 104 -18.79 17.85 4.26
C ASN A 104 -20.15 17.45 4.87
N GLY A 105 -20.19 16.78 6.03
CA GLY A 105 -21.43 16.36 6.68
C GLY A 105 -22.30 15.42 5.83
N LYS A 106 -21.67 14.65 4.94
CA LYS A 106 -22.34 13.72 4.02
C LYS A 106 -22.52 12.36 4.66
N SER A 107 -23.51 11.60 4.23
CA SER A 107 -23.74 10.22 4.67
C SER A 107 -22.96 9.23 3.81
N GLU A 108 -22.66 8.05 4.37
CA GLU A 108 -22.08 6.93 3.60
C GLU A 108 -23.01 6.42 2.50
N SER A 109 -24.32 6.65 2.62
CA SER A 109 -25.30 6.35 1.57
C SER A 109 -25.06 7.11 0.27
N GLU A 110 -24.16 8.10 0.26
CA GLU A 110 -23.71 8.81 -0.95
C GLU A 110 -22.68 8.01 -1.77
N LEU A 111 -22.15 6.90 -1.23
CA LEU A 111 -21.35 5.95 -1.98
C LEU A 111 -22.27 5.11 -2.87
N ASP A 112 -22.03 5.08 -4.17
CA ASP A 112 -22.80 4.27 -5.12
C ASP A 112 -22.87 2.79 -4.65
N ASP A 113 -23.99 2.10 -4.89
CA ASP A 113 -24.23 0.67 -4.56
C ASP A 113 -23.42 -0.33 -5.42
N GLU A 114 -22.39 0.15 -6.11
CA GLU A 114 -21.48 -0.70 -6.88
C GLU A 114 -20.55 -1.52 -5.99
N SER A 115 -19.97 -2.59 -6.56
CA SER A 115 -19.03 -3.48 -5.86
C SER A 115 -17.95 -2.72 -5.07
N ASN A 116 -17.55 -3.33 -3.95
CA ASN A 116 -17.01 -2.64 -2.75
C ASN A 116 -15.85 -1.65 -2.99
N ASP A 117 -14.94 -1.87 -3.97
CA ASP A 117 -13.83 -0.95 -4.25
C ASP A 117 -14.12 0.06 -5.37
N TYR A 118 -15.04 -0.24 -6.29
CA TYR A 118 -15.41 0.67 -7.38
C TYR A 118 -16.16 1.90 -6.86
N ARG A 119 -17.02 1.72 -5.85
CA ARG A 119 -17.78 2.83 -5.24
C ARG A 119 -16.89 3.96 -4.72
N TYR A 120 -15.75 3.63 -4.10
CA TYR A 120 -14.82 4.64 -3.58
C TYR A 120 -14.10 5.39 -4.71
N ARG A 121 -13.71 4.67 -5.78
CA ARG A 121 -13.08 5.29 -6.96
C ARG A 121 -14.04 6.21 -7.68
N ASN A 122 -15.28 5.77 -7.91
CA ASN A 122 -16.32 6.56 -8.54
C ASN A 122 -16.66 7.81 -7.72
N TYR A 123 -16.81 7.66 -6.41
CA TYR A 123 -17.04 8.79 -5.52
C TYR A 123 -15.90 9.80 -5.61
N TYR A 124 -14.64 9.33 -5.50
CA TYR A 124 -13.46 10.18 -5.63
C TYR A 124 -13.46 10.94 -6.96
N ASP A 125 -13.64 10.24 -8.09
CA ASP A 125 -13.58 10.83 -9.43
C ASP A 125 -14.74 11.82 -9.69
N LYS A 126 -15.93 11.58 -9.10
CA LYS A 126 -17.10 12.46 -9.23
C LYS A 126 -17.00 13.69 -8.33
N PHE A 127 -16.63 13.52 -7.07
CA PHE A 127 -16.84 14.55 -6.03
C PHE A 127 -15.57 15.16 -5.47
N ILE A 128 -14.41 14.49 -5.59
CA ILE A 128 -13.14 14.95 -5.01
C ILE A 128 -12.20 15.48 -6.11
N ALA A 129 -11.98 14.68 -7.15
CA ALA A 129 -11.05 15.02 -8.23
C ALA A 129 -11.49 16.27 -9.01
N LYS A 130 -12.79 16.42 -9.27
CA LYS A 130 -13.34 17.52 -10.08
C LYS A 130 -13.48 18.84 -9.32
N SER A 131 -13.54 18.78 -7.99
CA SER A 131 -13.92 19.90 -7.14
C SER A 131 -12.75 20.74 -6.66
N ASN A 132 -11.50 20.41 -7.06
CA ASN A 132 -10.27 21.10 -6.66
C ASN A 132 -10.17 21.35 -5.15
N THR A 133 -10.58 20.36 -4.36
CA THR A 133 -10.84 20.45 -2.92
C THR A 133 -9.58 20.45 -2.03
N GLY A 134 -8.38 20.49 -2.63
CA GLY A 134 -7.11 20.39 -1.90
C GLY A 134 -6.78 18.97 -1.40
N TYR A 135 -7.60 17.96 -1.76
CA TYR A 135 -7.34 16.56 -1.45
C TYR A 135 -6.24 15.97 -2.34
N PRO A 136 -5.45 15.01 -1.84
CA PRO A 136 -4.37 14.38 -2.59
C PRO A 136 -4.89 13.54 -3.77
N GLN A 137 -4.06 13.40 -4.80
CA GLN A 137 -4.37 12.53 -5.93
C GLN A 137 -4.37 11.05 -5.53
N ARG A 138 -5.40 10.31 -5.95
CA ARG A 138 -5.41 8.85 -5.80
C ARG A 138 -4.33 8.16 -6.64
N ALA A 139 -4.01 6.93 -6.28
CA ALA A 139 -3.14 6.07 -7.07
C ALA A 139 -3.75 5.80 -8.47
N THR A 140 -2.92 5.93 -9.51
CA THR A 140 -3.24 5.69 -10.91
C THR A 140 -2.17 4.81 -11.55
N ARG A 141 -2.20 4.65 -12.89
CA ARG A 141 -1.12 3.99 -13.63
C ARG A 141 0.09 4.90 -13.84
N SER A 142 -0.10 6.22 -13.85
CA SER A 142 0.96 7.18 -14.17
C SER A 142 1.83 7.52 -12.97
N ASN A 143 1.37 7.28 -11.75
CA ASN A 143 2.09 7.56 -10.50
C ASN A 143 2.42 6.30 -9.68
N ARG A 144 2.33 5.10 -10.29
CA ARG A 144 2.72 3.83 -9.68
C ARG A 144 3.56 3.01 -10.65
N LYS A 145 4.86 2.93 -10.41
CA LYS A 145 5.83 2.22 -11.27
C LYS A 145 5.66 0.72 -11.16
N THR A 146 5.45 0.18 -9.96
CA THR A 146 5.34 -1.27 -9.76
C THR A 146 4.01 -1.86 -10.24
N ARG A 147 3.03 -1.03 -10.64
CA ARG A 147 1.68 -1.48 -11.00
C ARG A 147 1.65 -2.52 -12.12
N LYS A 148 2.53 -2.40 -13.11
CA LYS A 148 2.63 -3.39 -14.19
C LYS A 148 3.05 -4.74 -13.61
N ILE A 149 4.15 -4.78 -12.87
CA ILE A 149 4.70 -5.99 -12.25
C ILE A 149 3.67 -6.64 -11.32
N ARG A 150 2.95 -5.84 -10.51
CA ARG A 150 1.86 -6.36 -9.64
C ARG A 150 0.74 -7.04 -10.43
N ASN A 151 0.33 -6.44 -11.55
CA ASN A 151 -0.70 -7.01 -12.42
C ASN A 151 -0.22 -8.30 -13.08
N ASP A 152 1.03 -8.31 -13.57
CA ASP A 152 1.64 -9.46 -14.24
C ASP A 152 1.69 -10.67 -13.28
N ILE A 153 2.11 -10.47 -12.03
CA ILE A 153 2.12 -11.52 -11.00
C ILE A 153 0.70 -12.01 -10.66
N THR A 154 -0.26 -11.09 -10.54
CA THR A 154 -1.61 -11.41 -10.03
C THR A 154 -2.50 -12.05 -11.10
N HIS A 155 -2.35 -11.64 -12.36
CA HIS A 155 -3.26 -12.02 -13.44
C HIS A 155 -2.62 -12.91 -14.50
N SER A 156 -1.32 -12.77 -14.75
CA SER A 156 -0.61 -13.57 -15.76
C SER A 156 0.02 -14.82 -15.17
N GLY A 157 0.05 -14.95 -13.83
CA GLY A 157 0.71 -16.06 -13.14
C GLY A 157 2.24 -15.97 -13.19
N ASP A 158 2.77 -14.79 -13.55
CA ASP A 158 4.21 -14.56 -13.62
C ASP A 158 4.84 -14.68 -12.23
N THR A 159 6.03 -15.26 -12.18
CA THR A 159 6.77 -15.42 -10.93
C THR A 159 7.82 -14.33 -10.81
N LEU A 160 8.07 -13.86 -9.59
CA LEU A 160 9.21 -13.00 -9.27
C LEU A 160 10.53 -13.78 -9.22
N LEU A 161 10.67 -14.82 -10.03
CA LEU A 161 11.82 -15.71 -10.02
C LEU A 161 12.14 -16.09 -11.45
N ILE A 162 13.35 -15.77 -11.89
CA ILE A 162 13.87 -16.25 -13.17
C ILE A 162 14.42 -17.65 -12.91
N SER A 163 13.91 -18.64 -13.65
CA SER A 163 14.34 -20.03 -13.59
C SER A 163 14.72 -20.55 -14.98
N ASN A 164 15.64 -21.51 -15.04
CA ASN A 164 15.93 -22.24 -16.28
C ASN A 164 14.75 -23.16 -16.69
N PRO A 165 14.55 -23.38 -18.00
CA PRO A 165 15.16 -22.68 -19.13
C PRO A 165 14.54 -21.28 -19.33
N ILE A 166 15.36 -20.32 -19.77
CA ILE A 166 14.92 -18.94 -20.00
C ILE A 166 14.46 -18.80 -21.45
N LYS A 167 13.30 -18.17 -21.67
CA LYS A 167 12.83 -17.82 -23.01
C LYS A 167 13.41 -16.46 -23.43
N GLU A 168 14.22 -16.47 -24.49
CA GLU A 168 14.75 -15.27 -25.14
C GLU A 168 14.30 -15.31 -26.61
N ASP A 169 13.43 -14.37 -26.99
CA ASP A 169 12.70 -14.33 -28.27
C ASP A 169 11.95 -15.63 -28.58
N ASP A 170 12.32 -16.30 -29.68
CA ASP A 170 11.75 -17.58 -30.15
C ASP A 170 12.59 -18.79 -29.70
N SER A 171 13.55 -18.61 -28.80
CA SER A 171 14.47 -19.66 -28.35
C SER A 171 14.49 -19.84 -26.82
N TYR A 172 14.91 -21.03 -26.38
CA TYR A 172 15.13 -21.35 -24.98
C TYR A 172 16.62 -21.54 -24.72
N THR A 173 17.14 -20.80 -23.75
CA THR A 173 18.53 -20.87 -23.33
C THR A 173 18.62 -21.38 -21.90
N VAL A 174 19.56 -22.28 -21.64
CA VAL A 174 19.94 -22.68 -20.29
C VAL A 174 21.18 -21.91 -19.90
N VAL A 175 21.11 -21.19 -18.79
CA VAL A 175 22.22 -20.40 -18.26
C VAL A 175 22.84 -21.10 -17.06
N SER A 176 24.08 -20.77 -16.73
CA SER A 176 24.72 -21.30 -15.52
C SER A 176 23.99 -20.82 -14.26
N ASP A 177 24.18 -21.54 -13.15
CA ASP A 177 23.61 -21.18 -11.85
C ASP A 177 23.99 -19.76 -11.43
N LYS A 178 25.26 -19.37 -11.66
CA LYS A 178 25.72 -17.99 -11.47
C LYS A 178 24.97 -17.00 -12.37
N GLY A 179 24.81 -17.33 -13.66
CA GLY A 179 24.08 -16.48 -14.59
C GLY A 179 22.57 -16.39 -14.29
N LEU A 180 22.01 -17.35 -13.57
CA LEU A 180 20.64 -17.31 -13.06
C LEU A 180 20.54 -16.42 -11.81
N MET A 181 21.52 -16.53 -10.90
CA MET A 181 21.63 -15.69 -9.72
C MET A 181 21.76 -14.22 -10.10
N ASP A 182 22.70 -13.87 -10.99
CA ASP A 182 22.96 -12.50 -11.43
C ASP A 182 21.69 -11.85 -12.00
N ARG A 183 20.96 -12.57 -12.86
CA ARG A 183 19.69 -12.10 -13.44
C ARG A 183 18.59 -11.88 -12.38
N ASN A 184 18.49 -12.75 -11.38
CA ASN A 184 17.52 -12.56 -10.29
C ASN A 184 17.89 -11.36 -9.41
N VAL A 185 19.18 -11.17 -9.12
CA VAL A 185 19.67 -9.98 -8.40
C VAL A 185 19.32 -8.71 -9.17
N GLU A 186 19.55 -8.66 -10.49
CA GLU A 186 19.16 -7.54 -11.35
C GLU A 186 17.65 -7.29 -11.32
N LEU A 187 16.83 -8.34 -11.44
CA LEU A 187 15.38 -8.25 -11.34
C LEU A 187 14.93 -7.65 -10.00
N TYR A 188 15.43 -8.19 -8.88
CA TYR A 188 15.08 -7.71 -7.54
C TYR A 188 15.50 -6.25 -7.36
N THR A 189 16.72 -5.89 -7.78
CA THR A 189 17.24 -4.52 -7.69
C THR A 189 16.33 -3.53 -8.41
N SER A 190 15.92 -3.87 -9.64
CA SER A 190 15.01 -3.04 -10.43
C SER A 190 13.65 -2.83 -9.73
N ILE A 191 13.09 -3.91 -9.18
CA ILE A 191 11.81 -3.85 -8.45
C ILE A 191 11.91 -2.99 -7.20
N ILE A 192 13.03 -3.09 -6.44
CA ILE A 192 13.25 -2.27 -5.24
C ILE A 192 13.24 -0.78 -5.58
N PHE A 193 13.93 -0.37 -6.66
CA PHE A 193 13.92 1.01 -7.10
C PHE A 193 12.51 1.51 -7.42
N ASP A 194 11.74 0.75 -8.20
CA ASP A 194 10.35 1.10 -8.52
C ASP A 194 9.45 1.15 -7.26
N MET A 195 9.70 0.27 -6.28
CA MET A 195 8.97 0.26 -5.01
C MET A 195 9.26 1.50 -4.16
N GLN A 196 10.50 1.98 -4.13
CA GLN A 196 10.87 3.18 -3.38
C GLN A 196 10.11 4.40 -3.89
N ASP A 197 10.02 4.58 -5.20
CA ASP A 197 9.24 5.65 -5.81
C ASP A 197 7.75 5.56 -5.46
N ASP A 198 7.18 4.34 -5.47
CA ASP A 198 5.78 4.13 -5.10
C ASP A 198 5.52 4.45 -3.62
N ILE A 199 6.43 4.06 -2.72
CA ILE A 199 6.35 4.35 -1.30
C ILE A 199 6.47 5.85 -1.02
N ASP A 200 7.37 6.56 -1.70
CA ASP A 200 7.51 8.01 -1.56
C ASP A 200 6.22 8.76 -1.95
N GLU A 201 5.58 8.34 -3.04
CA GLU A 201 4.28 8.90 -3.43
C GLU A 201 3.16 8.53 -2.46
N ILE A 202 3.14 7.30 -1.93
CA ILE A 202 2.21 6.90 -0.86
C ILE A 202 2.40 7.79 0.37
N ASN A 203 3.65 8.03 0.77
CA ASN A 203 3.99 8.84 1.94
C ASN A 203 3.55 10.28 1.78
N LYS A 204 3.75 10.85 0.59
CA LYS A 204 3.29 12.19 0.26
C LYS A 204 1.77 12.32 0.34
N VAL A 205 1.03 11.39 -0.27
CA VAL A 205 -0.44 11.34 -0.21
C VAL A 205 -0.93 11.22 1.24
N ARG A 206 -0.31 10.33 2.03
CA ARG A 206 -0.59 10.15 3.45
C ARG A 206 -0.37 11.43 4.26
N GLN A 207 0.70 12.18 3.98
CA GLN A 207 1.03 13.46 4.63
C GLN A 207 -0.03 14.52 4.35
N GLN A 208 -0.47 14.60 3.09
CA GLN A 208 -1.49 15.54 2.65
C GLN A 208 -2.83 15.25 3.31
N ILE A 209 -3.28 13.98 3.32
CA ILE A 209 -4.57 13.64 3.94
C ILE A 209 -4.54 13.73 5.46
N GLU A 210 -3.42 13.39 6.10
CA GLU A 210 -3.21 13.61 7.54
C GLU A 210 -3.40 15.09 7.92
N THR A 211 -2.84 16.00 7.12
CA THR A 211 -2.95 17.45 7.37
C THR A 211 -4.42 17.89 7.32
N ILE A 212 -5.22 17.31 6.42
CA ILE A 212 -6.66 17.60 6.33
C ILE A 212 -7.39 17.05 7.56
N ILE A 213 -7.13 15.80 7.94
CA ILE A 213 -7.78 15.14 9.08
C ILE A 213 -7.54 15.91 10.38
N LEU A 214 -6.30 16.35 10.62
CA LEU A 214 -5.91 17.08 11.82
C LEU A 214 -6.47 18.52 11.89
N ASN A 215 -7.20 19.00 10.87
CA ASN A 215 -7.97 20.23 11.00
C ASN A 215 -9.23 20.07 11.86
N ASP A 216 -9.70 18.83 12.06
CA ASP A 216 -10.77 18.56 13.03
C ASP A 216 -10.13 18.29 14.41
N PRO A 217 -10.46 19.09 15.43
CA PRO A 217 -9.84 19.00 16.76
C PRO A 217 -10.11 17.67 17.48
N ARG A 218 -11.09 16.88 17.01
CA ARG A 218 -11.34 15.52 17.52
C ARG A 218 -10.28 14.53 17.09
N PHE A 219 -9.50 14.79 16.04
CA PHE A 219 -8.39 13.94 15.62
C PHE A 219 -7.06 14.51 16.11
N ILE A 220 -6.35 13.76 16.96
CA ILE A 220 -5.15 14.21 17.66
C ILE A 220 -3.97 13.31 17.32
N LYS A 221 -2.80 13.90 17.03
CA LYS A 221 -1.56 13.14 16.79
C LYS A 221 -1.07 12.46 18.08
N LYS A 222 -0.68 11.18 18.00
CA LYS A 222 -0.04 10.41 19.09
C LYS A 222 1.44 10.73 19.23
#